data_AF-A0A4U9HJP7-F1
#
_entry.id   AF-A0A4U9HJP7-F1
#
_cell.length_a   1.000
_cell.length_b   1.000
_cell.length_c   1.000
_cell.angle_alpha   90.00
_cell.angle_beta   90.00
_cell.angle_gamma   90.00
#
_symmetry.space_group_name_H-M   'P 1'
#
loop_
_entity.id
_entity.type
_entity.pdbx_description
1 polymer ?
#
loop_
_entity_poly.entity_id
_entity_poly.type
_entity_poly.pdbx_seq_one_letter_code
_entity_poly.pdbx_strand_id
1 'polypeptide(L)'
;MEQGNITGKGQALSKAINIIDNGLKSGLDHQQGGEIAAQLDALYDYMKRRLLQANLHNDLQALDEVAKLLENIADAWRQIGPNYQPAQDVM
;
A
#
# COMPACT_ATOMS: atom_id res chain seq x y z
N MET A 1 -17.18 -3.87 -3.66
CA MET A 1 -18.21 -3.09 -2.92
C MET A 1 -19.64 -3.50 -3.31
N GLU A 2 -19.85 -4.74 -3.76
CA GLU A 2 -21.01 -5.07 -4.61
C GLU A 2 -22.18 -5.76 -3.88
N GLN A 3 -22.11 -5.94 -2.55
CA GLN A 3 -23.07 -6.76 -1.80
C GLN A 3 -23.85 -6.02 -0.70
N GLY A 4 -23.82 -4.69 -0.64
CA GLY A 4 -24.50 -3.94 0.43
C GLY A 4 -23.97 -4.20 1.86
N ASN A 5 -22.87 -4.95 1.99
CA ASN A 5 -22.25 -5.31 3.26
C ASN A 5 -21.37 -4.15 3.78
N ILE A 6 -22.00 -3.17 4.40
CA ILE A 6 -21.34 -1.95 4.93
C ILE A 6 -20.35 -2.32 6.05
N THR A 7 -20.71 -3.23 6.95
CA THR A 7 -19.86 -3.65 8.07
C THR A 7 -18.60 -4.36 7.58
N GLY A 8 -18.75 -5.34 6.68
CA GLY A 8 -17.63 -6.07 6.10
C GLY A 8 -16.67 -5.16 5.32
N LYS A 9 -17.22 -4.19 4.57
CA LYS A 9 -16.43 -3.14 3.91
C LYS A 9 -15.60 -2.35 4.94
N GLY A 10 -16.24 -1.85 6.00
CA GLY A 10 -15.56 -1.08 7.04
C GLY A 10 -14.43 -1.88 7.71
N GLN A 11 -14.68 -3.14 8.07
CA GLN A 11 -13.67 -4.01 8.66
C GLN A 11 -12.48 -4.26 7.73
N ALA A 12 -12.73 -4.52 6.44
CA ALA A 12 -11.68 -4.74 5.45
C ALA A 12 -10.80 -3.48 5.27
N LEU A 13 -11.42 -2.30 5.18
CA LEU A 13 -10.69 -1.04 5.02
C LEU A 13 -9.90 -0.66 6.28
N SER A 14 -10.48 -0.83 7.47
CA SER A 14 -9.75 -0.64 8.72
C SER A 14 -8.55 -1.57 8.84
N LYS A 15 -8.69 -2.82 8.41
CA LYS A 15 -7.58 -3.78 8.38
C LYS A 15 -6.48 -3.33 7.41
N ALA A 16 -6.84 -2.87 6.21
CA ALA A 16 -5.88 -2.36 5.23
C ALA A 16 -5.11 -1.14 5.76
N ILE A 17 -5.82 -0.17 6.34
CA ILE A 17 -5.21 1.01 6.98
C ILE A 17 -4.26 0.58 8.10
N ASN A 18 -4.65 -0.37 8.94
CA ASN A 18 -3.81 -0.87 10.04
C ASN A 18 -2.50 -1.50 9.53
N ILE A 19 -2.55 -2.26 8.43
CA ILE A 19 -1.34 -2.85 7.82
C ILE A 19 -0.41 -1.75 7.30
N ILE A 20 -0.96 -0.72 6.65
CA ILE A 20 -0.17 0.40 6.11
C ILE A 20 0.49 1.17 7.27
N ASP A 21 -0.28 1.57 8.28
CA ASP A 21 0.19 2.47 9.33
C ASP A 21 1.07 1.75 10.37
N ASN A 22 0.59 0.61 10.88
CA ASN A 22 1.24 -0.10 11.98
C ASN A 22 2.17 -1.23 11.50
N GLY A 23 2.15 -1.57 10.21
CA GLY A 23 3.04 -2.56 9.62
C GLY A 23 4.13 -1.92 8.76
N LEU A 24 3.74 -1.33 7.63
CA LEU A 24 4.69 -0.84 6.62
C LEU A 24 5.37 0.46 7.03
N LYS A 25 4.57 1.46 7.45
CA LYS A 25 5.07 2.77 7.85
C LYS A 25 5.87 2.72 9.15
N SER A 26 5.42 1.95 10.14
CA SER A 26 6.14 1.76 11.40
C SER A 26 7.52 1.08 11.23
N GLY A 27 7.69 0.31 10.16
CA GLY A 27 8.96 -0.36 9.83
C GLY A 27 9.98 0.51 9.11
N LEU A 28 9.66 1.78 8.81
CA LEU A 28 10.59 2.69 8.15
C LEU A 28 11.69 3.15 9.11
N ASP A 29 12.95 2.91 8.74
CA ASP A 29 14.10 3.49 9.43
C ASP A 29 14.37 4.88 8.85
N HIS A 30 13.92 5.92 9.54
CA HIS A 30 14.14 7.31 9.11
C HIS A 30 15.58 7.79 9.29
N GLN A 31 16.38 7.11 10.13
CA GLN A 31 17.78 7.48 10.34
C GLN A 31 18.66 6.95 9.20
N GLN A 32 18.49 5.68 8.82
CA GLN A 32 19.26 5.05 7.75
C GLN A 32 18.63 5.24 6.36
N GLY A 33 17.30 5.26 6.27
CA GLY A 33 16.57 5.35 5.00
C GLY A 33 16.47 6.77 4.43
N GLY A 34 16.75 7.80 5.24
CA GLY A 34 16.83 9.20 4.81
C GLY A 34 15.63 9.65 3.97
N GLU A 35 15.91 10.16 2.77
CA GLU A 35 14.89 10.68 1.85
C GLU A 35 13.90 9.61 1.38
N ILE A 36 14.36 8.38 1.13
CA ILE A 36 13.50 7.29 0.66
C ILE A 36 12.47 6.93 1.74
N ALA A 37 12.90 6.86 3.00
CA ALA A 37 11.99 6.63 4.12
C ALA A 37 10.94 7.75 4.23
N ALA A 38 11.34 9.01 4.07
CA ALA A 38 10.41 10.15 4.11
C ALA A 38 9.39 10.12 2.94
N GLN A 39 9.84 9.75 1.73
CA GLN A 39 8.94 9.63 0.56
C GLN A 39 7.95 8.48 0.72
N LEU A 40 8.41 7.31 1.21
CA LEU A 40 7.54 6.17 1.51
C LEU A 40 6.53 6.51 2.61
N ASP A 41 6.96 7.22 3.66
CA ASP A 41 6.08 7.66 4.74
C ASP A 41 4.94 8.57 4.22
N ALA A 42 5.29 9.57 3.41
CA ALA A 42 4.32 10.46 2.79
C ALA A 42 3.34 9.70 1.87
N LEU A 43 3.83 8.70 1.15
CA LEU A 43 3.03 7.87 0.25
C LEU A 43 2.06 6.96 1.03
N TYR A 44 2.50 6.35 2.14
CA TYR A 44 1.64 5.57 3.02
C TYR A 44 0.55 6.44 3.66
N ASP A 45 0.87 7.66 4.08
CA ASP A 45 -0.13 8.61 4.59
C ASP A 45 -1.15 9.02 3.53
N TYR A 46 -0.73 9.18 2.28
CA TYR A 46 -1.63 9.43 1.16
C TYR A 46 -2.60 8.26 0.97
N MET A 47 -2.11 7.02 0.92
CA MET A 47 -2.95 5.84 0.76
C MET A 47 -3.98 5.70 1.88
N LYS A 48 -3.56 5.91 3.14
CA LYS A 48 -4.47 5.91 4.31
C LYS A 48 -5.62 6.91 4.12
N ARG A 49 -5.32 8.15 3.71
CA ARG A 49 -6.34 9.17 3.45
C ARG A 49 -7.28 8.75 2.31
N ARG A 50 -6.75 8.18 1.22
CA ARG A 50 -7.58 7.68 0.10
C ARG A 50 -8.48 6.53 0.51
N LEU A 51 -8.03 5.58 1.32
CA LEU A 51 -8.87 4.49 1.85
C LEU A 51 -10.01 5.01 2.74
N LEU A 52 -9.75 6.03 3.57
CA LEU A 52 -10.79 6.67 4.37
C LEU A 52 -11.83 7.37 3.47
N GLN A 53 -11.39 8.09 2.45
CA GLN A 53 -12.30 8.72 1.47
C GLN A 53 -13.11 7.67 0.69
N ALA A 54 -12.47 6.57 0.30
CA ALA A 54 -13.13 5.44 -0.37
C ALA A 54 -14.22 4.83 0.49
N ASN A 55 -13.96 4.68 1.80
CA ASN A 55 -14.97 4.17 2.72
C ASN A 55 -16.18 5.10 2.81
N LEU A 56 -15.93 6.42 2.91
CA LEU A 56 -16.93 7.44 3.15
C LEU A 56 -17.82 7.70 1.93
N HIS A 57 -17.23 7.66 0.73
CA HIS A 57 -17.93 7.97 -0.53
C HIS A 57 -18.26 6.74 -1.39
N ASN A 58 -17.90 5.53 -0.94
CA ASN A 58 -17.96 4.31 -1.76
C ASN A 58 -17.19 4.44 -3.08
N ASP A 59 -16.05 5.15 -3.04
CA ASP A 59 -15.21 5.38 -4.21
C ASP A 59 -14.34 4.14 -4.49
N LEU A 60 -14.76 3.34 -5.48
CA LEU A 60 -14.04 2.16 -5.94
C LEU A 60 -12.70 2.51 -6.61
N GLN A 61 -12.63 3.62 -7.33
CA GLN A 61 -11.42 4.02 -8.04
C GLN A 61 -10.30 4.37 -7.05
N ALA A 62 -10.66 4.97 -5.91
CA ALA A 62 -9.73 5.20 -4.82
C ALA A 62 -9.13 3.90 -4.24
N LEU A 63 -9.90 2.81 -4.20
CA LEU A 63 -9.36 1.51 -3.78
C LEU A 63 -8.40 0.93 -4.81
N ASP A 64 -8.77 0.97 -6.09
CA ASP A 64 -7.93 0.48 -7.19
C ASP A 64 -6.61 1.25 -7.27
N GLU A 65 -6.65 2.56 -7.05
CA GLU A 65 -5.47 3.40 -7.00
C GLU A 65 -4.53 2.97 -5.86
N VAL A 66 -5.04 2.82 -4.64
CA VAL A 66 -4.23 2.39 -3.50
C VAL A 66 -3.67 0.99 -3.72
N ALA A 67 -4.45 0.07 -4.30
CA ALA A 67 -4.00 -1.27 -4.63
C ALA A 67 -2.81 -1.24 -5.62
N LYS A 68 -2.91 -0.45 -6.70
CA LYS A 68 -1.82 -0.29 -7.68
C LYS A 68 -0.57 0.33 -7.05
N LEU A 69 -0.73 1.32 -6.18
CA LEU A 69 0.42 1.93 -5.49
C LEU A 69 1.13 0.92 -4.58
N LEU A 70 0.38 0.10 -3.82
CA LEU A 70 0.96 -0.97 -2.99
C LEU A 70 1.65 -2.04 -3.85
N GLU A 71 1.05 -2.42 -4.97
CA GLU A 71 1.63 -3.40 -5.90
C GLU A 71 2.96 -2.90 -6.46
N ASN A 72 3.03 -1.65 -6.93
CA ASN A 72 4.27 -1.05 -7.42
C ASN A 72 5.39 -1.06 -6.36
N ILE A 73 5.06 -0.74 -5.10
CA ILE A 73 6.03 -0.80 -3.99
C ILE A 73 6.48 -2.25 -3.76
N ALA A 74 5.55 -3.20 -3.70
CA ALA A 74 5.86 -4.61 -3.50
C ALA A 74 6.73 -5.18 -4.62
N ASP A 75 6.52 -4.74 -5.86
CA ASP A 75 7.31 -5.16 -7.01
C ASP A 75 8.73 -4.59 -6.96
N ALA A 76 8.87 -3.30 -6.61
CA ALA A 76 10.18 -2.70 -6.39
C ALA A 76 10.98 -3.45 -5.29
N TRP A 77 10.32 -3.85 -4.20
CA TRP A 77 10.96 -4.66 -3.15
C TRP A 77 11.34 -6.07 -3.62
N ARG A 78 10.50 -6.71 -4.45
CA ARG A 78 10.82 -8.02 -5.04
C ARG A 78 12.04 -7.99 -5.95
N GLN A 79 12.24 -6.88 -6.66
CA GLN A 79 13.39 -6.71 -7.57
C GLN A 79 14.74 -6.56 -6.85
N ILE A 80 14.74 -6.15 -5.58
CA ILE A 80 15.96 -5.99 -4.79
C ILE A 80 16.18 -7.10 -3.76
N GLY A 81 15.24 -8.05 -3.67
CA GLY A 81 15.33 -9.16 -2.72
C GLY A 81 16.49 -10.12 -3.04
N PRO A 82 17.03 -10.84 -2.04
CA PRO A 82 18.18 -11.74 -2.19
C PRO A 82 17.95 -12.89 -3.19
N ASN A 83 16.70 -13.19 -3.52
CA ASN A 83 16.30 -14.21 -4.49
C ASN A 83 15.85 -13.62 -5.84
N TYR A 84 16.15 -12.35 -6.14
CA TYR A 84 15.89 -11.80 -7.46
C TYR A 84 16.81 -12.49 -8.49
N GLN A 85 16.23 -13.44 -9.22
CA GLN A 85 16.78 -13.95 -10.46
C GLN A 85 16.10 -13.16 -11.59
N PRO A 86 16.81 -12.23 -12.26
CA PRO A 86 16.28 -11.69 -13.50
C PRO A 86 16.07 -12.91 -14.41
N ALA A 87 14.82 -13.14 -14.82
CA ALA A 87 14.52 -14.20 -15.77
C ALA A 87 15.49 -14.04 -16.93
N GLN A 88 16.22 -15.12 -17.22
CA GLN A 88 17.04 -15.26 -18.42
C GLN A 88 16.09 -15.19 -19.61
N ASP A 89 15.81 -13.98 -20.06
CA ASP A 89 14.93 -13.71 -21.17
C ASP A 89 15.53 -12.51 -21.91
N VAL A 90 16.59 -12.76 -22.70
CA VAL A 90 16.51 -12.81 -24.17
C VAL A 90 17.81 -13.45 -24.72
N MET A 91 17.70 -14.66 -25.29
CA MET A 91 18.32 -15.04 -26.57
C MET A 91 17.77 -16.39 -27.04
#